data_AF-A0A9R0JHC8-F1
#
_entry.id   AF-A0A9R0JHC8-F1
#
_cell.length_a   1.000
_cell.length_b   1.000
_cell.length_c   1.000
_cell.angle_alpha   90.00
_cell.angle_beta   90.00
_cell.angle_gamma   90.00
#
_symmetry.space_group_name_H-M   'P 1'
#
loop_
_entity.id
_entity.type
_entity.pdbx_description
1 polymer ?
#
loop_
_entity_poly.entity_id
_entity_poly.type
_entity_poly.pdbx_seq_one_letter_code
_entity_poly.pdbx_strand_id
1 'polypeptide(L)'
;MNKMKFASFGQCYLHVQYLLASLMLIYGFTTQFSSNPNTSQVGNVALAVGFLLIMLINLYDLICSIIGFGNQSSKVELLMDLESAIPTIRFVGALLSLGSMITNQGQASMVWFGVVGSFLIFIGGLLNTFRVLKMNQMQRQQ
;
A
#
# COMPACT_ATOMS: atom_id res chain seq x y z
N MET A 1 11.34 -11.69 -27.94
CA MET A 1 11.49 -12.31 -26.60
C MET A 1 12.06 -11.23 -25.67
N ASN A 2 11.27 -10.56 -24.79
CA ASN A 2 11.81 -9.84 -23.58
C ASN A 2 10.81 -9.01 -22.76
N LYS A 3 9.65 -8.54 -23.27
CA LYS A 3 8.73 -7.74 -22.43
C LYS A 3 7.97 -8.56 -21.37
N MET A 4 7.58 -9.81 -21.69
CA MET A 4 6.79 -10.65 -20.77
C MET A 4 7.59 -11.19 -19.57
N LYS A 5 8.90 -11.47 -19.73
CA LYS A 5 9.73 -11.96 -18.62
C LYS A 5 10.08 -10.86 -17.61
N PHE A 6 10.28 -9.63 -18.07
CA PHE A 6 10.53 -8.48 -17.18
C PHE A 6 9.31 -8.10 -16.34
N ALA A 7 8.10 -8.18 -16.90
CA ALA A 7 6.86 -7.94 -16.16
C ALA A 7 6.65 -8.99 -15.05
N SER A 8 6.93 -10.26 -15.33
CA SER A 8 6.83 -11.35 -14.33
C SER A 8 7.88 -11.24 -13.22
N PHE A 9 9.12 -10.86 -13.55
CA PHE A 9 10.18 -10.65 -12.56
C PHE A 9 9.92 -9.42 -11.67
N GLY A 10 9.42 -8.33 -12.27
CA GLY A 10 9.02 -7.12 -11.55
C GLY A 10 7.87 -7.35 -10.56
N GLN A 11 6.85 -8.13 -10.93
CA GLN A 11 5.74 -8.46 -10.03
C GLN A 11 6.17 -9.33 -8.85
N CYS A 12 7.06 -10.33 -9.07
CA CYS A 12 7.59 -11.14 -7.98
C CYS A 12 8.34 -10.28 -6.95
N TYR A 13 9.17 -9.35 -7.42
CA TYR A 13 9.89 -8.42 -6.57
C TYR A 13 8.96 -7.48 -5.79
N LEU A 14 7.91 -6.97 -6.42
CA LEU A 14 6.88 -6.15 -5.80
C LEU A 14 6.18 -6.89 -4.64
N HIS A 15 5.81 -8.16 -4.84
CA HIS A 15 5.20 -8.99 -3.81
C HIS A 15 6.13 -9.23 -2.60
N VAL A 16 7.43 -9.46 -2.86
CA VAL A 16 8.43 -9.62 -1.79
C VAL A 16 8.59 -8.32 -0.99
N GLN A 17 8.56 -7.16 -1.64
CA GLN A 17 8.63 -5.87 -0.95
C GLN A 17 7.39 -5.60 -0.10
N TYR A 18 6.18 -5.94 -0.57
CA TYR A 18 4.96 -5.87 0.25
C TYR A 18 5.03 -6.80 1.47
N LEU A 19 5.58 -8.00 1.31
CA LEU A 19 5.79 -8.93 2.41
C LEU A 19 6.75 -8.36 3.45
N LEU A 20 7.89 -7.83 3.00
CA LEU A 20 8.89 -7.19 3.86
C LEU A 20 8.30 -5.98 4.61
N ALA A 21 7.56 -5.13 3.91
CA ALA A 21 6.90 -3.96 4.50
C ALA A 21 5.87 -4.39 5.57
N SER A 22 5.10 -5.45 5.30
CA SER A 22 4.13 -5.99 6.26
C SER A 22 4.82 -6.54 7.51
N LEU A 23 5.93 -7.28 7.35
CA LEU A 23 6.73 -7.78 8.49
C LEU A 23 7.31 -6.64 9.32
N MET A 24 7.82 -5.59 8.66
CA MET A 24 8.34 -4.39 9.34
C MET A 24 7.24 -3.66 10.13
N LEU A 25 6.03 -3.54 9.57
CA LEU A 25 4.90 -2.93 10.27
C LEU A 25 4.47 -3.77 11.48
N ILE A 26 4.37 -5.10 11.35
CA ILE A 26 4.02 -5.98 12.47
C ILE A 26 5.07 -5.87 13.59
N TYR A 27 6.35 -5.89 13.25
CA TYR A 27 7.43 -5.70 14.22
C TYR A 27 7.37 -4.31 14.88
N GLY A 28 7.13 -3.27 14.08
CA GLY A 28 6.99 -1.90 14.56
C GLY A 28 5.79 -1.70 15.50
N PHE A 29 4.65 -2.36 15.25
CA PHE A 29 3.49 -2.28 16.14
C PHE A 29 3.65 -3.14 17.40
N THR A 30 4.25 -4.32 17.31
CA THR A 30 4.45 -5.20 18.50
C THR A 30 5.38 -4.58 19.53
N THR A 31 6.39 -3.84 19.07
CA THR A 31 7.34 -3.12 19.94
C THR A 31 6.71 -1.92 20.68
N GLN A 32 5.57 -1.38 20.23
CA GLN A 32 4.83 -0.33 20.95
C GLN A 32 4.18 -0.81 22.26
N PHE A 33 3.98 -2.12 22.42
CA PHE A 33 3.50 -2.70 23.68
C PHE A 33 4.62 -2.91 24.70
N SER A 34 5.88 -2.66 24.34
CA SER A 34 7.01 -2.79 25.25
C SER A 34 7.04 -1.63 26.25
N SER A 35 7.16 -1.96 27.54
CA SER A 35 7.37 -0.96 28.59
C SER A 35 8.77 -0.33 28.57
N ASN A 36 9.70 -0.88 27.77
CA ASN A 36 11.04 -0.34 27.63
C ASN A 36 11.07 0.77 26.56
N PRO A 37 11.43 2.02 26.92
CA PRO A 37 11.42 3.15 25.99
C PRO A 37 12.40 3.00 24.83
N ASN A 38 13.50 2.26 25.00
CA ASN A 38 14.45 2.02 23.91
C ASN A 38 13.85 1.09 22.85
N THR A 39 13.01 0.14 23.25
CA THR A 39 12.36 -0.81 22.34
C THR A 39 11.26 -0.14 21.52
N SER A 40 10.48 0.77 22.10
CA SER A 40 9.44 1.52 21.37
C SER A 40 10.02 2.52 20.37
N GLN A 41 11.19 3.10 20.65
CA GLN A 41 11.90 3.94 19.67
C GLN A 41 12.37 3.17 18.43
N VAL A 42 12.92 1.96 18.61
CA VAL A 42 13.29 1.07 17.49
C VAL A 42 12.04 0.66 16.71
N GLY A 43 10.92 0.45 17.40
CA GLY A 43 9.61 0.20 16.80
C GLY A 43 9.13 1.31 15.89
N ASN A 44 9.22 2.57 16.34
CA ASN A 44 8.90 3.74 15.53
C ASN A 44 9.75 3.81 14.25
N VAL A 45 11.03 3.45 14.31
CA VAL A 45 11.88 3.41 13.10
C VAL A 45 11.40 2.32 12.14
N ALA A 46 11.07 1.12 12.65
CA ALA A 46 10.55 0.04 11.82
C ALA A 46 9.19 0.38 11.18
N LEU A 47 8.30 1.06 11.91
CA LEU A 47 7.03 1.58 11.39
C LEU A 47 7.27 2.60 10.27
N ALA A 48 8.16 3.57 10.48
CA ALA A 48 8.49 4.59 9.48
C ALA A 48 9.05 3.96 8.20
N VAL A 49 9.97 3.00 8.33
CA VAL A 49 10.53 2.25 7.18
C VAL A 49 9.43 1.45 6.48
N GLY A 50 8.56 0.77 7.24
CA GLY A 50 7.44 0.00 6.68
C GLY A 50 6.46 0.87 5.88
N PHE A 51 6.04 2.02 6.44
CA PHE A 51 5.17 2.96 5.73
C PHE A 51 5.84 3.57 4.51
N LEU A 52 7.14 3.88 4.58
CA LEU A 52 7.91 4.40 3.44
C LEU A 52 7.99 3.36 2.31
N LEU A 53 8.22 2.09 2.63
CA LEU A 53 8.20 1.01 1.64
C LEU A 53 6.82 0.89 0.98
N ILE A 54 5.74 0.85 1.76
CA ILE A 54 4.37 0.82 1.21
C ILE A 54 4.13 2.03 0.31
N MET A 55 4.55 3.23 0.73
CA MET A 55 4.41 4.44 -0.05
C MET A 55 5.12 4.34 -1.41
N LEU A 56 6.39 3.93 -1.43
CA LEU A 56 7.17 3.83 -2.67
C LEU A 56 6.61 2.78 -3.64
N ILE A 57 6.19 1.63 -3.12
CA ILE A 57 5.61 0.56 -3.94
C ILE A 57 4.28 1.04 -4.55
N ASN A 58 3.39 1.65 -3.76
CA ASN A 58 2.13 2.16 -4.27
C ASN A 58 2.31 3.38 -5.19
N LEU A 59 3.37 4.17 -5.02
CA LEU A 59 3.73 5.25 -5.93
C LEU A 59 4.17 4.70 -7.29
N TYR A 60 4.97 3.64 -7.31
CA TYR A 60 5.33 2.95 -8.54
C TYR A 60 4.09 2.38 -9.25
N ASP A 61 3.22 1.68 -8.51
CA ASP A 61 1.96 1.15 -9.03
C ASP A 61 1.05 2.27 -9.58
N LEU A 62 1.00 3.42 -8.89
CA LEU A 62 0.23 4.59 -9.33
C LEU A 62 0.79 5.18 -10.63
N ILE A 63 2.12 5.32 -10.74
CA ILE A 63 2.77 5.80 -11.96
C ILE A 63 2.48 4.84 -13.13
N CYS A 64 2.57 3.53 -12.91
CA CYS A 64 2.22 2.52 -13.90
C CYS A 64 0.74 2.60 -14.30
N SER A 65 -0.17 2.85 -13.34
CA SER A 65 -1.60 3.01 -13.59
C SER A 65 -1.92 4.24 -14.46
N ILE A 66 -1.28 5.38 -14.17
CA ILE A 66 -1.45 6.62 -14.96
C ILE A 66 -0.93 6.43 -16.40
N ILE A 67 0.22 5.78 -16.57
CA ILE A 67 0.79 5.52 -17.91
C ILE A 67 -0.06 4.47 -18.67
N GLY A 68 -0.61 3.47 -17.97
CA GLY A 68 -1.47 2.44 -18.53
C GLY A 68 -2.84 2.95 -19.00
N PHE A 69 -3.31 4.08 -18.45
CA PHE A 69 -4.59 4.70 -18.78
C PHE A 69 -4.72 5.13 -20.26
N GLY A 70 -3.59 5.35 -20.95
CA GLY A 70 -3.59 5.82 -22.35
C GLY A 70 -3.93 4.77 -23.42
N ASN A 71 -4.09 3.48 -23.08
CA ASN A 71 -4.03 2.38 -24.05
C ASN A 71 -5.21 1.37 -24.06
N GLN A 72 -6.36 1.61 -23.43
CA GLN A 72 -7.42 0.59 -23.33
C GLN A 72 -8.81 1.01 -23.80
N SER A 73 -9.43 0.06 -24.51
CA SER A 73 -10.67 0.09 -25.25
C SER A 73 -11.91 -0.13 -24.37
N SER A 74 -13.08 0.20 -24.91
CA SER A 74 -14.40 0.50 -24.31
C SER A 74 -15.11 -0.56 -23.43
N LYS A 75 -14.44 -1.56 -22.84
CA LYS A 75 -15.12 -2.65 -22.08
C LYS A 75 -14.89 -2.69 -20.57
N VAL A 76 -14.20 -1.70 -19.98
CA VAL A 76 -13.64 -1.83 -18.61
C VAL A 76 -13.94 -0.62 -17.69
N GLU A 77 -14.98 0.17 -17.98
CA GLU A 77 -15.28 1.42 -17.25
C GLU A 77 -15.41 1.25 -15.72
N LEU A 78 -16.04 0.17 -15.23
CA LEU A 78 -16.20 -0.10 -13.78
C LEU A 78 -14.97 -0.74 -13.11
N LEU A 79 -13.95 -1.13 -13.87
CA LEU A 79 -12.68 -1.66 -13.33
C LEU A 79 -11.55 -0.63 -13.46
N MET A 80 -11.68 0.34 -14.39
CA MET A 80 -10.78 1.47 -14.58
C MET A 80 -10.71 2.35 -13.32
N ASP A 81 -11.85 2.61 -12.66
CA ASP A 81 -11.86 3.38 -11.41
C ASP A 81 -11.10 2.66 -10.30
N LEU A 82 -11.23 1.35 -10.15
CA LEU A 82 -10.53 0.61 -9.09
C LEU A 82 -9.03 0.47 -9.37
N GLU A 83 -8.63 0.32 -10.63
CA GLU A 83 -7.23 0.12 -11.02
C GLU A 83 -6.33 1.31 -10.68
N SER A 84 -6.87 2.53 -10.78
CA SER A 84 -6.18 3.74 -10.33
C SER A 84 -6.48 4.09 -8.87
N ALA A 85 -7.71 3.91 -8.40
CA ALA A 85 -8.08 4.27 -7.02
C ALA A 85 -7.38 3.42 -5.95
N ILE A 86 -7.15 2.13 -6.19
CA ILE A 86 -6.48 1.24 -5.21
C ILE A 86 -5.08 1.76 -4.84
N PRO A 87 -4.14 1.95 -5.78
CA PRO A 87 -2.81 2.47 -5.46
C PRO A 87 -2.87 3.90 -4.92
N THR A 88 -3.81 4.74 -5.38
CA THR A 88 -3.99 6.10 -4.82
C THR A 88 -4.37 6.07 -3.33
N ILE A 89 -5.38 5.29 -2.95
CA ILE A 89 -5.85 5.20 -1.56
C ILE A 89 -4.72 4.70 -0.64
N ARG A 90 -3.96 3.69 -1.09
CA ARG A 90 -2.83 3.15 -0.32
C ARG A 90 -1.67 4.14 -0.22
N PHE A 91 -1.35 4.87 -1.30
CA PHE A 91 -0.32 5.90 -1.30
C PHE A 91 -0.67 7.03 -0.34
N VAL A 92 -1.90 7.57 -0.43
CA VAL A 92 -2.39 8.63 0.45
C VAL A 92 -2.42 8.17 1.90
N GLY A 93 -2.89 6.94 2.16
CA GLY A 93 -2.89 6.35 3.50
C GLY A 93 -1.49 6.24 4.09
N ALA A 94 -0.53 5.74 3.31
CA ALA A 94 0.88 5.64 3.73
C ALA A 94 1.52 7.01 3.96
N LEU A 95 1.21 8.01 3.12
CA LEU A 95 1.67 9.38 3.29
C LEU A 95 1.14 10.00 4.59
N LEU A 96 -0.14 9.79 4.88
CA LEU A 96 -0.78 10.31 6.09
C LEU A 96 -0.23 9.64 7.36
N SER A 97 -0.02 8.32 7.33
CA SER A 97 0.58 7.59 8.43
C SER A 97 2.04 7.98 8.65
N LEU A 98 2.85 8.09 7.59
CA LEU A 98 4.23 8.56 7.72
C LEU A 98 4.30 10.01 8.21
N GLY A 99 3.46 10.88 7.65
CA GLY A 99 3.35 12.29 8.05
C GLY A 99 3.06 12.44 9.54
N SER A 100 2.10 11.66 10.05
CA SER A 100 1.77 11.66 11.49
C SER A 100 2.92 11.29 12.41
N MET A 101 3.87 10.47 11.92
CA MET A 101 5.02 10.06 12.71
C MET A 101 6.13 11.12 12.71
N ILE A 102 6.33 11.80 11.57
CA ILE A 102 7.34 12.86 11.43
C ILE A 102 6.92 14.10 12.20
N THR A 103 5.64 14.45 12.16
CA THR A 103 5.09 15.56 12.91
C THR A 103 4.76 15.09 14.33
N ASN A 104 5.67 15.33 15.27
CA ASN A 104 5.52 15.18 16.74
C ASN A 104 4.31 14.37 17.23
N GLN A 105 4.54 13.10 17.58
CA GLN A 105 3.55 12.15 18.16
C GLN A 105 2.81 12.65 19.42
N GLY A 106 3.20 13.80 20.00
CA GLY A 106 2.58 14.38 21.20
C GLY A 106 1.28 15.16 20.95
N GLN A 107 0.93 15.47 19.69
CA GLN A 107 -0.34 16.15 19.39
C GLN A 107 -1.43 15.12 19.07
N ALA A 108 -2.53 15.13 19.85
CA ALA A 108 -3.64 14.20 19.69
C ALA A 108 -4.21 14.19 18.25
N SER A 109 -4.21 15.34 17.56
CA SER A 109 -4.64 15.47 16.16
C SER A 109 -3.78 14.67 15.17
N MET A 110 -2.47 14.57 15.42
CA MET A 110 -1.54 13.87 14.54
C MET A 110 -1.71 12.35 14.65
N VAL A 111 -2.00 11.84 15.85
CA VAL A 111 -2.35 10.43 16.06
C VAL A 111 -3.56 10.02 15.21
N TRP A 112 -4.59 10.88 15.12
CA TRP A 112 -5.76 10.61 14.28
C TRP A 112 -5.42 10.52 12.79
N PHE A 113 -4.50 11.35 12.29
CA PHE A 113 -4.01 11.21 10.92
C PHE A 113 -3.32 9.85 10.70
N GLY A 114 -2.56 9.37 11.68
CA GLY A 114 -1.96 8.04 11.66
C GLY A 114 -2.99 6.91 11.57
N VAL A 115 -4.05 7.00 12.38
CA VAL A 115 -5.17 6.04 12.40
C VAL A 115 -5.95 6.06 11.08
N VAL A 116 -6.31 7.24 10.59
CA VAL A 116 -7.02 7.41 9.31
C VAL A 116 -6.17 6.87 8.15
N GLY A 117 -4.87 7.17 8.13
CA GLY A 117 -3.95 6.67 7.12
C GLY A 117 -3.89 5.14 7.10
N SER A 118 -3.80 4.52 8.28
CA SER A 118 -3.80 3.06 8.43
C SER A 118 -5.10 2.44 7.91
N PHE A 119 -6.23 3.09 8.17
CA PHE A 119 -7.54 2.65 7.68
C PHE A 119 -7.68 2.74 6.16
N LEU A 120 -7.12 3.79 5.55
CA LEU A 120 -7.07 3.92 4.08
C LEU A 120 -6.23 2.81 3.45
N ILE A 121 -5.04 2.52 4.01
CA ILE A 121 -4.20 1.40 3.53
C ILE A 121 -4.99 0.08 3.59
N PHE A 122 -5.73 -0.15 4.69
CA PHE A 122 -6.57 -1.33 4.86
C PHE A 122 -7.71 -1.41 3.83
N ILE A 123 -8.45 -0.31 3.60
CA ILE A 123 -9.50 -0.24 2.57
C ILE A 123 -8.91 -0.52 1.18
N GLY A 124 -7.77 0.09 0.84
CA GLY A 124 -7.07 -0.20 -0.42
C GLY A 124 -6.63 -1.67 -0.52
N GLY A 125 -6.29 -2.29 0.61
CA GLY A 125 -6.12 -3.75 0.77
C GLY A 125 -7.34 -4.53 0.29
N LEU A 126 -8.51 -4.25 0.89
CA LEU A 126 -9.78 -4.91 0.59
C LEU A 126 -10.23 -4.69 -0.85
N LEU A 127 -10.15 -3.46 -1.37
CA LEU A 127 -10.54 -3.15 -2.75
C LEU A 127 -9.73 -3.96 -3.77
N ASN A 128 -8.46 -4.23 -3.48
CA ASN A 128 -7.64 -5.10 -4.32
C ASN A 128 -8.15 -6.55 -4.32
N THR A 129 -8.58 -7.07 -3.17
CA THR A 129 -9.22 -8.39 -3.09
C THR A 129 -10.52 -8.43 -3.89
N PHE A 130 -11.36 -7.40 -3.78
CA PHE A 130 -12.59 -7.28 -4.58
C PHE A 130 -12.31 -7.25 -6.08
N ARG A 131 -11.29 -6.50 -6.51
CA ARG A 131 -10.85 -6.46 -7.92
C ARG A 131 -10.51 -7.86 -8.41
N VAL A 132 -9.69 -8.61 -7.68
CA VAL A 132 -9.28 -9.98 -8.04
C VAL A 132 -10.49 -10.92 -8.12
N LEU A 133 -11.42 -10.83 -7.17
CA LEU A 133 -12.65 -11.63 -7.19
C LEU A 133 -13.48 -11.34 -8.44
N LYS A 134 -13.67 -10.06 -8.79
CA LYS A 134 -14.43 -9.66 -9.97
C LYS A 134 -13.76 -10.12 -11.27
N MET A 135 -12.42 -10.07 -11.35
CA MET A 135 -11.66 -10.60 -12.49
C MET A 135 -11.91 -12.10 -12.68
N ASN A 136 -11.90 -12.88 -11.60
CA ASN A 136 -12.17 -14.32 -11.65
C ASN A 136 -13.61 -14.65 -12.07
N GLN A 137 -14.60 -13.80 -11.76
CA GLN A 137 -15.98 -14.02 -12.20
C GLN A 137 -16.13 -13.84 -13.72
N MET A 138 -15.51 -12.82 -14.30
CA MET A 138 -15.58 -12.57 -15.74
C MET A 138 -14.91 -13.67 -16.56
N GLN A 139 -13.79 -14.22 -16.08
CA GLN A 139 -13.13 -15.36 -16.73
C GLN A 139 -13.96 -16.65 -16.70
N ARG A 140 -14.80 -16.84 -15.68
CA ARG A 140 -15.69 -18.02 -15.59
C ARG A 140 -16.96 -17.90 -16.41
N GLN A 141 -17.27 -16.71 -16.94
CA GLN A 141 -18.42 -16.47 -17.81
C GLN A 141 -18.07 -16.48 -19.31
N GLN A 142 -16.79 -16.65 -19.65
CA GLN A 142 -16.28 -16.89 -21.01
C GLN A 142 -16.02 -18.36 -21.23
#